data_AF-A0A5B7HYP9-F1
#
_entry.id   AF-A0A5B7HYP9-F1
#
_cell.length_a   1.000
_cell.length_b   1.000
_cell.length_c   1.000
_cell.angle_alpha   90.00
_cell.angle_beta   90.00
_cell.angle_gamma   90.00
#
_symmetry.space_group_name_H-M   'P 1'
#
loop_
_entity.id
_entity.type
_entity.pdbx_description
1 polymer ?
#
loop_
_entity_poly.entity_id
_entity_poly.type
_entity_poly.pdbx_seq_one_letter_code
_entity_poly.pdbx_strand_id
1 'polypeptide(L)' 'MLPADGLLIQGSDLKVDESSLTGESDHVTKTPEQDPFLFSGQSSHSL' A
#
# COMPACT_ATOMS: atom_id res chain seq x y z
N MET A 1 -9.23 -3.09 1.01
CA MET A 1 -9.01 -1.93 1.90
C MET A 1 -8.39 -2.39 3.20
N LEU A 2 -7.34 -1.69 3.63
CA LEU A 2 -6.63 -1.93 4.88
C LEU A 2 -7.41 -1.33 6.06
N PRO A 3 -7.66 -2.10 7.13
CA PRO A 3 -8.47 -1.64 8.26
C PRO A 3 -7.71 -0.74 9.24
N ALA A 4 -6.38 -0.69 9.14
CA ALA A 4 -5.49 0.05 10.03
C ALA A 4 -4.19 0.43 9.31
N ASP A 5 -3.47 1.40 9.88
CA ASP A 5 -2.13 1.78 9.43
C ASP A 5 -1.10 0.74 9.90
N GLY A 6 -0.01 0.58 9.15
CA GLY A 6 1.02 -0.41 9.46
C GLY A 6 2.36 -0.15 8.77
N LEU A 7 3.35 -0.96 9.13
CA LEU A 7 4.68 -0.95 8.54
C LEU A 7 4.95 -2.29 7.85
N LEU A 8 5.32 -2.24 6.57
CA LEU A 8 5.71 -3.39 5.77
C LEU A 8 7.14 -3.80 6.15
N ILE A 9 7.24 -4.90 6.91
CA ILE A 9 8.52 -5.48 7.31
C ILE A 9 8.99 -6.54 6.30
N GLN A 10 8.05 -7.28 5.69
CA GLN A 10 8.31 -8.28 4.67
C GLN A 10 7.08 -8.43 3.77
N GLY A 11 7.27 -8.49 2.45
CA GLY A 11 6.21 -8.70 1.47
C GLY A 11 6.76 -8.72 0.05
N SER A 12 6.10 -9.47 -0.83
CA SER A 12 6.47 -9.62 -2.25
C SER A 12 5.53 -8.80 -3.12
N ASP A 13 6.09 -7.89 -3.92
CA ASP A 13 5.38 -7.12 -4.95
C ASP A 13 4.03 -6.53 -4.49
N LEU A 14 4.00 -6.01 -3.27
CA LEU A 14 2.81 -5.43 -2.69
C LEU A 14 2.47 -4.14 -3.43
N LYS A 15 1.38 -4.18 -4.21
CA LYS A 15 0.82 -3.00 -4.85
C LYS A 15 -0.35 -2.51 -4.05
N VAL A 16 -0.35 -1.21 -3.79
CA VAL A 16 -1.39 -0.56 -3.04
C VAL A 16 -2.03 0.51 -3.89
N ASP A 17 -3.35 0.46 -3.98
CA ASP A 17 -4.16 1.45 -4.66
C ASP A 17 -4.44 2.62 -3.68
N GLU A 18 -3.89 3.78 -4.02
CA GLU A 18 -4.03 5.04 -3.27
C GLU A 18 -5.17 5.92 -3.81
N SER A 19 -5.96 5.44 -4.79
CA SER A 19 -7.09 6.18 -5.40
C SER A 19 -8.08 6.70 -4.37
N SER A 20 -8.30 5.94 -3.29
CA SER A 20 -9.22 6.28 -2.22
C SER A 20 -8.71 7.40 -1.31
N LEU A 21 -7.39 7.65 -1.30
CA LEU A 21 -6.73 8.60 -0.39
C LEU A 21 -6.25 9.86 -1.12
N THR A 22 -5.70 9.72 -2.33
CA THR A 22 -5.11 10.82 -3.11
C THR A 22 -5.93 11.18 -4.34
N GLY A 23 -6.83 10.30 -4.79
CA GLY A 23 -7.54 10.43 -6.06
C GLY A 23 -6.75 9.94 -7.28
N GLU A 24 -5.49 9.55 -7.10
CA GLU A 24 -4.63 8.99 -8.14
C GLU A 24 -4.82 7.47 -8.19
N SER A 25 -5.29 6.91 -9.32
CA SER A 25 -5.51 5.45 -9.48
C SER A 25 -4.26 4.64 -9.83
N ASP A 26 -3.08 5.28 -9.79
CA ASP A 26 -1.83 4.58 -10.07
C ASP A 26 -1.46 3.67 -8.89
N HIS A 27 -1.23 2.40 -9.20
CA HIS A 27 -0.86 1.40 -8.19
C HIS A 27 0.56 1.68 -7.71
N VAL A 28 0.70 2.07 -6.45
CA VAL A 28 1.99 2.36 -5.82
C VAL A 28 2.57 1.06 -5.29
N THR A 29 3.82 0.76 -5.67
CA THR A 29 4.53 -0.41 -5.14
C THR A 29 5.15 -0.05 -3.80
N LYS A 30 4.71 -0.71 -2.73
CA LYS A 30 5.24 -0.52 -1.38
C LYS A 30 6.34 -1.56 -1.14
N THR A 31 7.52 -1.10 -0.73
CA THR A 31 8.65 -1.98 -0.39
C THR A 31 9.17 -1.64 1.00
N PRO A 32 9.72 -2.61 1.75
CA PRO A 32 10.30 -2.34 3.06
C PRO A 32 11.42 -1.27 3.04
N GLU A 33 12.08 -1.10 1.89
CA GLU A 33 13.28 -0.28 1.75
C GLU A 33 12.98 1.16 1.30
N GLN A 34 11.95 1.37 0.48
CA GLN A 34 11.64 2.70 -0.09
C GLN A 34 10.39 3.33 0.51
N ASP A 35 9.35 2.53 0.76
CA ASP A 35 8.09 3.03 1.29
C ASP A 35 7.38 1.92 2.09
N PRO A 36 7.81 1.71 3.35
CA PRO A 36 7.25 0.66 4.18
C PRO A 36 5.92 1.06 4.79
N PHE A 37 5.42 2.29 4.60
CA PHE A 37 4.21 2.75 5.30
C PHE A 37 2.95 2.33 4.55
N LEU A 38 2.07 1.66 5.28
CA LEU A 38 0.73 1.29 4.84
C LEU A 38 -0.28 2.14 5.60
N PHE A 39 -1.18 2.79 4.85
CA PHE A 39 -2.23 3.61 5.44
C PHE A 39 -3.59 2.90 5.32
N SER A 40 -4.39 3.03 6.37
CA SER A 40 -5.78 2.60 6.42
C SER A 40 -6.57 3.25 5.29
N GLY A 41 -7.51 2.49 4.73
CA GLY A 41 -8.30 2.93 3.58
C GLY A 41 -7.63 2.75 2.21
N GLN A 42 -6.35 2.36 2.13
CA GLN A 42 -5.78 1.95 0.85
C GLN A 42 -6.13 0.48 0.51
N SER A 43 -6.20 0.11 -0.76
CA SER A 43 -6.45 -1.27 -1.17
C SER A 43 -5.17 -1.98 -1.56
N SER A 44 -4.67 -2.84 -0.68
CA SER A 44 -3.53 -3.71 -0.96
C SER A 44 -3.93 -4.91 -1.81
N HIS A 45 -3.21 -5.18 -2.88
CA HIS A 45 -3.29 -6.39 -3.68
C HIS A 45 -1.90 -7.02 -3.78
N SER A 46 -1.80 -8.30 -3.40
CA SER A 46 -0.64 -9.12 -3.75
C SER A 46 -0.93 -9.74 -5.10
N LEU A 47 0.01 -9.65 -6.03
CA LEU A 47 -0.01 -10.46 -7.26
C LEU A 47 0.43 -11.90 -6.95
#